data_AF-A0A8D8G467-F1
#
_entry.id   AF-A0A8D8G467-F1
#
_cell.length_a   1.000
_cell.length_b   1.000
_cell.length_c   1.000
_cell.angle_alpha   90.00
_cell.angle_beta   90.00
_cell.angle_gamma   90.00
#
_symmetry.space_group_name_H-M   'P 1'
#
loop_
_entity.id
_entity.type
_entity.pdbx_description
1 polymer ?
#
loop_
_entity_poly.entity_id
_entity_poly.type
_entity_poly.pdbx_seq_one_letter_code
_entity_poly.pdbx_strand_id
1 'polypeptide(L)'
;LDILSNGNQPELVAKHLTKLYDSLAKLVFGKIMKKSAVGMISKENEEYVAFKSDCDCSGKVEIWLNRVTDSMRVTLHDLFERSVSAYEEKPRDQWIFDWPAQPALCATQIWWTTEVNVAFARLEEGYENALKDYQKKQ
;
A
#
# COMPACT_ATOMS: atom_id res chain seq x y z
N LEU A 1 13.84 -14.42 23.13
CA LEU A 1 13.91 -15.90 23.20
C LEU A 1 12.80 -16.53 22.36
N ASP A 2 11.52 -16.18 22.57
CA ASP A 2 10.37 -16.79 21.87
C ASP A 2 10.46 -16.77 20.32
N ILE A 3 10.81 -15.62 19.72
CA ILE A 3 10.95 -15.48 18.25
C ILE A 3 12.03 -16.42 17.69
N LEU A 4 13.17 -16.55 18.38
CA LEU A 4 14.27 -17.40 17.94
C LEU A 4 13.94 -18.88 18.15
N SER A 5 13.32 -19.23 19.28
CA SER A 5 12.89 -20.60 19.58
C SER A 5 11.82 -21.10 18.60
N ASN A 6 10.98 -20.21 18.08
CA ASN A 6 9.90 -20.53 17.16
C ASN A 6 10.17 -20.08 15.71
N GLY A 7 11.42 -19.78 15.35
CA GLY A 7 11.75 -19.13 14.06
C GLY A 7 11.30 -19.88 12.81
N ASN A 8 11.12 -21.20 12.88
CA ASN A 8 10.64 -22.07 11.79
C ASN A 8 9.11 -22.27 11.79
N GLN A 9 8.39 -21.62 12.70
CA GLN A 9 6.92 -21.61 12.82
C GLN A 9 6.39 -20.18 12.64
N PRO A 10 6.20 -19.72 11.39
CA PRO A 10 5.83 -18.33 11.09
C PRO A 10 4.57 -17.85 11.80
N GLU A 11 3.56 -18.70 11.98
CA GLU A 11 2.32 -18.36 12.69
C GLU A 11 2.55 -17.97 14.16
N LEU A 12 3.56 -18.55 14.81
CA LEU A 12 3.90 -18.20 16.20
C LEU A 12 4.69 -16.90 16.28
N VAL A 13 5.63 -16.72 15.33
CA VAL A 13 6.39 -15.47 15.22
C VAL A 13 5.48 -14.30 14.82
N ALA A 14 4.47 -14.54 13.99
CA ALA A 14 3.55 -13.53 13.47
C ALA A 14 2.82 -12.75 14.57
N LYS A 15 2.65 -13.34 15.75
CA LYS A 15 2.06 -12.67 16.94
C LYS A 15 2.89 -11.50 17.45
N HIS A 16 4.17 -11.44 17.08
CA HIS A 16 5.11 -10.40 17.50
C HIS A 16 5.37 -9.34 16.43
N LEU A 17 4.72 -9.41 15.26
CA LEU A 17 4.99 -8.50 14.14
C LEU A 17 4.81 -7.02 14.49
N THR A 18 3.82 -6.69 15.32
CA THR A 18 3.57 -5.32 15.80
C THR A 18 4.70 -4.72 16.64
N LYS A 19 5.65 -5.55 17.10
CA LYS A 19 6.88 -5.13 17.79
C LYS A 19 8.09 -5.03 16.84
N LEU A 20 8.00 -5.62 15.66
CA LEU A 20 9.07 -5.68 14.66
C LEU A 20 8.86 -4.67 13.52
N TYR A 21 7.60 -4.32 13.25
CA TYR A 21 7.19 -3.42 12.19
C TYR A 21 6.26 -2.34 12.74
N ASP A 22 6.39 -1.14 12.20
CA ASP A 22 5.59 0.00 12.65
C ASP A 22 4.12 -0.14 12.22
N SER A 23 3.87 -0.53 10.97
CA SER A 23 2.52 -0.51 10.35
C SER A 23 1.96 -1.90 9.99
N LEU A 24 2.68 -2.99 10.28
CA LEU A 24 2.19 -4.35 10.02
C LEU A 24 1.60 -4.97 11.28
N ALA A 25 0.32 -5.32 11.25
CA ALA A 25 -0.34 -6.04 12.35
C ALA A 25 -0.13 -7.55 12.25
N LYS A 26 -0.47 -8.12 11.09
CA LYS A 26 -0.58 -9.56 10.89
C LYS A 26 -0.17 -9.92 9.46
N LEU A 27 0.40 -11.11 9.31
CA LEU A 27 0.52 -11.77 8.01
C LEU A 27 -0.66 -12.74 7.84
N VAL A 28 -1.17 -12.80 6.61
CA VAL A 28 -2.18 -13.79 6.23
C VAL A 28 -1.47 -14.93 5.53
N PHE A 29 -1.57 -16.14 6.07
CA PHE A 29 -0.94 -17.33 5.51
C PHE A 29 -1.92 -18.12 4.62
N GLY A 30 -1.38 -18.79 3.61
CA GLY A 30 -2.16 -19.65 2.72
C GLY A 30 -2.74 -20.86 3.46
N LYS A 31 -3.95 -21.29 3.07
CA LYS A 31 -4.66 -22.42 3.72
C LYS A 31 -3.91 -23.75 3.61
N ILE A 32 -3.21 -23.97 2.49
CA ILE A 32 -2.49 -25.22 2.19
C ILE A 32 -1.03 -25.12 2.67
N MET A 33 -0.34 -24.04 2.30
CA MET A 33 1.05 -23.80 2.69
C MET A 33 1.10 -22.79 3.84
N LYS A 34 1.10 -23.28 5.08
CA LYS A 34 1.16 -22.44 6.30
C LYS A 34 2.45 -21.63 6.49
N LYS A 35 3.44 -21.83 5.61
CA LYS A 35 4.67 -21.03 5.55
C LYS A 35 4.70 -20.09 4.36
N SER A 36 3.63 -19.99 3.59
CA SER A 36 3.48 -18.99 2.51
C SER A 36 2.56 -17.88 2.99
N ALA A 37 3.06 -16.65 3.07
CA ALA A 37 2.24 -15.48 3.34
C ALA A 37 1.65 -14.94 2.03
N VAL A 38 0.34 -14.80 1.97
CA VAL A 38 -0.40 -14.34 0.78
C VAL A 38 -0.76 -12.86 0.84
N GLY A 39 -0.60 -12.23 2.01
CA GLY A 39 -0.90 -10.83 2.21
C GLY A 39 -0.62 -10.36 3.63
N MET A 40 -0.92 -9.09 3.86
CA MET A 40 -0.67 -8.38 5.11
C MET A 40 -1.91 -7.64 5.59
N ILE A 41 -1.99 -7.40 6.90
CA ILE A 41 -3.01 -6.58 7.54
C ILE A 41 -2.33 -5.39 8.23
N SER A 42 -2.79 -4.18 7.93
CA SER A 42 -2.32 -2.93 8.55
C SER A 42 -2.66 -2.87 10.05
N LYS A 43 -1.82 -2.17 10.81
CA LYS A 43 -2.02 -1.90 12.24
C LYS A 43 -3.09 -0.85 12.54
N GLU A 44 -3.25 0.14 11.67
CA GLU A 44 -4.06 1.31 11.94
C GLU A 44 -5.56 1.04 11.74
N ASN A 45 -5.93 0.38 10.65
CA ASN A 45 -7.34 0.21 10.25
C ASN A 45 -7.71 -1.25 9.91
N GLU A 46 -6.85 -2.21 10.23
CA GLU A 46 -6.99 -3.63 9.83
C GLU A 46 -7.24 -3.82 8.32
N GLU A 47 -6.73 -2.90 7.49
CA GLU A 47 -6.81 -3.01 6.03
C GLU A 47 -5.99 -4.20 5.54
N TYR A 48 -6.63 -5.06 4.75
CA TYR A 48 -5.96 -6.20 4.10
C TYR A 48 -5.38 -5.79 2.76
N VAL A 49 -4.11 -6.13 2.54
CA VAL A 49 -3.42 -5.95 1.26
C VAL A 49 -2.83 -7.30 0.83
N ALA A 50 -3.29 -7.81 -0.31
CA ALA A 50 -2.70 -9.00 -0.92
C ALA A 50 -1.29 -8.70 -1.42
N PHE A 51 -0.35 -9.63 -1.22
CA PHE A 51 0.97 -9.50 -1.82
C PHE A 51 0.90 -9.71 -3.33
N LYS A 52 1.80 -9.01 -4.06
CA LYS A 52 1.96 -9.21 -5.51
C LYS A 52 2.32 -10.67 -5.85
N SER A 53 3.09 -11.31 -4.97
CA SER A 53 3.41 -12.73 -5.01
C SER A 53 3.49 -13.27 -3.59
N ASP A 54 3.06 -14.52 -3.42
CA ASP A 54 3.24 -15.29 -2.19
C ASP A 54 4.67 -15.21 -1.65
N CYS A 55 4.81 -14.92 -0.36
CA CYS A 55 6.09 -14.78 0.32
C CYS A 55 6.43 -16.05 1.11
N ASP A 56 7.56 -16.69 0.80
CA ASP A 56 8.07 -17.84 1.55
C ASP A 56 8.64 -17.44 2.92
N CYS A 57 7.95 -17.88 3.97
CA CYS A 57 8.30 -17.71 5.37
C CYS A 57 9.05 -18.91 5.97
N SER A 58 9.68 -19.76 5.15
CA SER A 58 10.47 -20.90 5.64
C SER A 58 11.90 -20.53 6.08
N GLY A 59 12.48 -21.37 6.94
CA GLY A 59 13.90 -21.25 7.34
C GLY A 59 14.14 -20.33 8.54
N LYS A 60 15.29 -19.64 8.55
CA LYS A 60 15.70 -18.77 9.65
C LYS A 60 14.83 -17.51 9.70
N VAL A 61 14.45 -17.11 10.91
CA VAL A 61 13.48 -16.02 11.14
C VAL A 61 13.89 -14.69 10.53
N GLU A 62 15.14 -14.29 10.70
CA GLU A 62 15.67 -13.03 10.15
C GLU A 62 15.63 -13.02 8.62
N ILE A 63 15.90 -14.18 7.99
CA ILE A 63 15.93 -14.28 6.53
C ILE A 63 14.53 -14.10 5.97
N TRP A 64 13.53 -14.79 6.53
CA TRP A 64 12.19 -14.65 5.98
C TRP A 64 11.50 -13.36 6.37
N LEU A 65 11.81 -12.75 7.52
CA LEU A 65 11.35 -11.39 7.84
C LEU A 65 11.87 -10.36 6.83
N ASN A 66 13.12 -10.52 6.36
CA ASN A 66 13.64 -9.69 5.28
C ASN A 66 12.86 -9.92 3.97
N ARG A 67 12.54 -11.17 3.61
CA ARG A 67 11.70 -11.47 2.43
C ARG A 67 10.30 -10.87 2.54
N VAL A 68 9.69 -10.88 3.72
CA VAL A 68 8.40 -10.22 3.96
C VAL A 68 8.53 -8.72 3.71
N THR A 69 9.60 -8.11 4.21
CA THR A 69 9.90 -6.68 3.99
C THR A 69 10.04 -6.34 2.51
N ASP A 70 10.77 -7.15 1.75
CA ASP A 70 10.94 -6.95 0.32
C ASP A 70 9.62 -7.18 -0.44
N SER A 71 8.82 -8.17 -0.03
CA SER A 71 7.48 -8.42 -0.60
C SER A 71 6.52 -7.26 -0.36
N MET A 72 6.54 -6.66 0.83
CA MET A 72 5.78 -5.44 1.14
C MET A 72 6.18 -4.29 0.21
N ARG A 73 7.49 -4.05 0.04
CA ARG A 73 8.00 -2.98 -0.84
C ARG A 73 7.59 -3.17 -2.29
N VAL A 74 7.78 -4.37 -2.83
CA VAL A 74 7.42 -4.70 -4.22
C VAL A 74 5.90 -4.56 -4.43
N THR A 75 5.11 -5.03 -3.48
CA THR A 75 3.64 -4.94 -3.54
C THR A 75 3.18 -3.49 -3.52
N LEU A 76 3.69 -2.67 -2.58
CA LEU A 76 3.29 -1.27 -2.48
C LEU A 76 3.77 -0.44 -3.68
N HIS A 77 4.98 -0.67 -4.18
CA HIS A 77 5.47 0.02 -5.39
C HIS A 77 4.56 -0.23 -6.60
N ASP A 78 4.18 -1.49 -6.81
CA ASP A 78 3.24 -1.87 -7.87
C ASP A 78 1.85 -1.25 -7.68
N LEU A 79 1.35 -1.20 -6.45
CA LEU A 79 0.06 -0.55 -6.14
C LEU A 79 0.10 0.96 -6.38
N PHE A 80 1.19 1.66 -6.01
CA PHE A 80 1.34 3.09 -6.28
C PHE A 80 1.39 3.37 -7.78
N GLU A 81 2.18 2.61 -8.54
CA GLU A 81 2.29 2.79 -9.99
C GLU A 81 0.93 2.61 -10.69
N ARG A 82 0.21 1.55 -10.33
CA ARG A 82 -1.11 1.28 -10.90
C ARG A 82 -2.17 2.30 -10.44
N SER A 83 -2.16 2.71 -9.18
CA SER A 83 -3.13 3.70 -8.69
C SER A 83 -2.96 5.05 -9.37
N VAL A 84 -1.72 5.53 -9.52
CA VAL A 84 -1.41 6.77 -10.25
C VAL A 84 -1.88 6.69 -11.69
N SER A 85 -1.60 5.58 -12.38
CA SER A 85 -1.95 5.40 -13.79
C SER A 85 -3.46 5.36 -14.02
N ALA A 86 -4.21 4.75 -13.10
CA ALA A 86 -5.66 4.56 -13.23
C ALA A 86 -6.51 5.76 -12.75
N TYR A 87 -5.89 6.83 -12.22
CA TYR A 87 -6.61 7.93 -11.57
C TYR A 87 -7.64 8.62 -12.47
N GLU A 88 -7.32 8.81 -13.75
CA GLU A 88 -8.19 9.49 -14.71
C GLU A 88 -9.21 8.56 -15.40
N GLU A 89 -9.19 7.25 -15.12
CA GLU A 89 -10.07 6.28 -15.79
C GLU A 89 -11.53 6.40 -15.34
N LYS A 90 -11.79 6.92 -14.13
CA LYS A 90 -13.14 7.08 -13.58
C LYS A 90 -13.21 8.22 -12.55
N PRO A 91 -14.43 8.65 -12.15
CA PRO A 91 -14.59 9.67 -11.11
C PRO A 91 -13.87 9.32 -9.81
N ARG A 92 -13.23 10.32 -9.17
CA ARG A 92 -12.39 10.15 -7.99
C ARG A 92 -13.12 9.46 -6.82
N ASP A 93 -14.38 9.80 -6.62
CA ASP A 93 -15.26 9.21 -5.59
C ASP A 93 -15.49 7.71 -5.79
N GLN A 94 -15.33 7.21 -7.02
CA GLN A 94 -15.39 5.79 -7.34
C GLN A 94 -14.00 5.16 -7.41
N TRP A 95 -12.99 5.89 -7.89
CA TRP A 95 -11.60 5.43 -7.97
C TRP A 95 -10.99 5.15 -6.60
N ILE A 96 -11.30 5.99 -5.59
CA ILE A 96 -10.69 5.89 -4.26
C ILE A 96 -10.93 4.53 -3.57
N PHE A 97 -12.01 3.83 -3.91
CA PHE A 97 -12.36 2.53 -3.31
C PHE A 97 -11.73 1.31 -3.99
N ASP A 98 -11.03 1.49 -5.12
CA ASP A 98 -10.36 0.39 -5.82
C ASP A 98 -8.98 0.08 -5.25
N TRP A 99 -8.40 1.05 -4.53
CA TRP A 99 -7.00 1.01 -4.12
C TRP A 99 -6.91 1.03 -2.60
N PRO A 100 -5.87 0.41 -2.01
CA PRO A 100 -5.61 0.55 -0.59
C PRO A 100 -5.41 2.02 -0.22
N ALA A 101 -5.77 2.38 1.02
CA ALA A 101 -5.90 3.78 1.44
C ALA A 101 -4.63 4.61 1.20
N GLN A 102 -3.44 4.06 1.48
CA GLN A 102 -2.18 4.76 1.29
C GLN A 102 -1.81 4.96 -0.20
N PRO A 103 -1.83 3.94 -1.07
CA PRO A 103 -1.77 4.11 -2.53
C PRO A 103 -2.76 5.12 -3.10
N ALA A 104 -4.02 5.10 -2.65
CA ALA A 104 -5.04 6.04 -3.10
C ALA A 104 -4.71 7.49 -2.68
N LEU A 105 -4.29 7.69 -1.43
CA LEU A 105 -3.92 9.00 -0.92
C LEU A 105 -2.71 9.59 -1.66
N CYS A 106 -1.65 8.80 -1.87
CA CYS A 106 -0.45 9.25 -2.55
C CYS A 106 -0.73 9.63 -4.01
N ALA A 107 -1.45 8.78 -4.75
CA ALA A 107 -1.84 9.10 -6.13
C ALA A 107 -2.73 10.34 -6.20
N THR A 108 -3.66 10.51 -5.25
CA THR A 108 -4.45 11.75 -5.13
C THR A 108 -3.55 12.98 -4.95
N GLN A 109 -2.52 12.91 -4.10
CA GLN A 109 -1.59 14.03 -3.89
C GLN A 109 -0.80 14.37 -5.15
N ILE A 110 -0.32 13.35 -5.88
CA ILE A 110 0.41 13.51 -7.15
C ILE A 110 -0.46 14.24 -8.18
N TRP A 111 -1.70 13.76 -8.37
CA TRP A 111 -2.63 14.36 -9.31
C TRP A 111 -3.08 15.74 -8.88
N TRP A 112 -3.42 15.93 -7.60
CA TRP A 112 -3.76 17.25 -7.08
C TRP A 112 -2.64 18.27 -7.33
N THR A 113 -1.37 17.93 -7.09
CA THR A 113 -0.24 18.82 -7.40
C THR A 113 -0.14 19.13 -8.89
N THR A 114 -0.32 18.11 -9.74
CA THR A 114 -0.28 18.27 -11.20
C THR A 114 -1.41 19.20 -11.69
N GLU A 115 -2.64 18.95 -11.25
CA GLU A 115 -3.81 19.72 -11.65
C GLU A 115 -3.77 21.17 -11.14
N VAL A 116 -3.26 21.39 -9.92
CA VAL A 116 -3.03 22.74 -9.38
C VAL A 116 -2.01 23.50 -10.23
N ASN A 117 -0.89 22.88 -10.60
CA ASN A 117 0.11 23.51 -11.46
C ASN A 117 -0.47 23.85 -12.84
N VAL A 118 -1.30 22.97 -13.42
CA VAL A 118 -2.02 23.24 -14.67
C VAL A 118 -2.99 24.40 -14.52
N ALA A 119 -3.70 24.50 -13.39
CA ALA A 119 -4.61 25.60 -13.13
C ALA A 119 -3.87 26.94 -13.00
N PHE A 120 -2.69 26.96 -12.38
CA PHE A 120 -1.82 28.14 -12.34
C PHE A 120 -1.30 28.54 -13.72
N ALA A 121 -0.83 27.59 -14.53
CA ALA A 121 -0.38 27.88 -15.90
C ALA A 121 -1.51 28.49 -16.75
N ARG A 122 -2.73 27.96 -16.65
CA ARG A 122 -3.91 28.55 -17.32
C ARG A 122 -4.23 29.95 -16.83
N LEU A 123 -4.06 30.22 -15.54
CA LEU A 123 -4.24 31.56 -15.00
C LEU A 123 -3.26 32.55 -15.65
N GLU A 124 -1.99 32.17 -15.81
CA GLU A 124 -0.96 32.99 -16.47
C GLU A 124 -1.26 33.25 -17.95
N GLU A 125 -1.91 32.30 -18.63
CA GLU A 125 -2.40 32.47 -20.01
C GLU A 125 -3.64 33.37 -20.12
N GLY A 126 -4.18 33.87 -19.01
CA GLY A 126 -5.34 34.77 -18.97
C GLY A 126 -6.69 34.09 -18.71
N TYR A 127 -6.72 32.79 -18.38
CA TYR A 127 -7.94 32.11 -17.94
C TYR A 127 -8.25 32.43 -16.46
N GLU A 128 -8.82 33.61 -16.20
CA GLU A 128 -9.05 34.15 -14.84
C GLU A 128 -9.86 33.24 -13.90
N ASN A 129 -10.70 32.35 -14.43
CA ASN A 129 -11.52 31.43 -13.65
C ASN A 129 -10.88 30.04 -13.44
N ALA A 130 -9.67 29.79 -13.94
CA ALA A 130 -9.04 28.46 -13.94
C ALA A 130 -9.01 27.80 -12.54
N LEU A 131 -8.65 28.55 -11.50
CA LEU A 131 -8.62 28.06 -10.12
C LEU A 131 -10.03 27.78 -9.57
N LYS A 132 -11.02 28.60 -9.89
CA LYS A 132 -12.42 28.41 -9.44
C LYS A 132 -13.04 27.18 -10.10
N ASP A 133 -12.74 26.96 -11.38
CA ASP A 133 -13.26 25.81 -12.11
C ASP A 133 -12.57 24.51 -11.69
N TYR A 134 -11.28 24.55 -11.34
CA TYR A 134 -10.61 23.42 -10.70
C TYR A 134 -11.23 23.09 -9.34
N GLN A 135 -11.49 24.10 -8.50
CA GLN A 135 -12.11 23.89 -7.18
C GLN A 135 -13.48 23.20 -7.25
N LYS A 136 -14.26 23.42 -8.31
CA LYS A 136 -15.56 22.75 -8.51
C LYS A 136 -15.43 21.26 -8.87
N LYS A 137 -14.26 20.83 -9.37
CA LYS A 137 -14.00 19.44 -9.76
C LYS A 137 -13.51 18.58 -8.58
N GLN A 138 -13.00 19.21 -7.52
CA GLN A 138 -12.53 18.55 -6.30
C GLN A 138 -13.71 18.16 -5.41
#